data_AF-I0Z8M5-F1
#
_entry.id   AF-I0Z8M5-F1
#
_cell.length_a   1.000
_cell.length_b   1.000
_cell.length_c   1.000
_cell.angle_alpha   90.00
_cell.angle_beta   90.00
_cell.angle_gamma   90.00
#
_symmetry.space_group_name_H-M   'P 1'
#
loop_
_entity.id
_entity.type
_entity.pdbx_description
1 polymer ?
#
loop_
_entity_poly.entity_id
_entity_poly.type
_entity_poly.pdbx_seq_one_letter_code
_entity_poly.pdbx_strand_id
1 'polypeptide(L)'
;MTSRDAFRLYREKTRDKPAYERVYFFHAHIYYNIDDAGEVAKMDALHKTLQGSFSQDDHYEVHTLQTKPVGPHPLPNLEVLFTRDRFTEFVSYLTFTMPPTFSALIHQLTSDQLGDHTTRAMWLGKQLPLKPEILHKMDERSAAKGMSEEEIVWAVHAH
;
A
#
# COMPACT_ATOMS: atom_id res chain seq x y z
N MET A 1 7.56 11.89 15.55
CA MET A 1 7.51 12.80 14.39
C MET A 1 6.50 12.16 13.46
N THR A 2 5.49 12.86 12.95
CA THR A 2 4.45 12.16 12.18
C THR A 2 5.02 11.57 10.87
N SER A 3 4.40 10.51 10.33
CA SER A 3 4.75 9.95 9.01
C SER A 3 4.74 11.04 7.91
N ARG A 4 3.83 12.00 8.04
CA ARG A 4 3.74 13.20 7.19
C ARG A 4 4.95 14.13 7.30
N ASP A 5 5.43 14.43 8.51
CA ASP A 5 6.61 15.27 8.72
C ASP A 5 7.87 14.59 8.16
N ALA A 6 7.98 13.27 8.40
CA ALA A 6 9.08 12.45 7.89
C ALA A 6 9.11 12.44 6.35
N PHE A 7 7.95 12.27 5.71
CA PHE A 7 7.81 12.35 4.26
C PHE A 7 8.26 13.69 3.71
N ARG A 8 7.80 14.79 4.31
CA ARG A 8 8.16 16.15 3.86
C ARG A 8 9.68 16.35 3.91
N LEU A 9 10.31 16.02 5.04
CA LEU A 9 11.76 16.14 5.20
C LEU A 9 12.52 15.25 4.21
N TYR A 10 12.03 14.03 3.98
CA TYR A 10 12.60 13.12 2.99
C TYR A 10 12.54 13.71 1.57
N ARG A 11 11.39 14.25 1.17
CA ARG A 11 11.19 14.87 -0.14
C ARG A 11 12.04 16.12 -0.33
N GLU A 12 12.16 16.97 0.69
CA GLU A 12 13.06 18.12 0.66
C GLU A 12 14.53 17.69 0.46
N LYS A 13 14.98 16.66 1.18
CA LYS A 13 16.34 16.11 1.07
C LYS A 13 16.62 15.42 -0.27
N THR A 14 15.60 14.86 -0.91
CA THR A 14 15.73 14.07 -2.14
C THR A 14 15.24 14.79 -3.39
N ARG A 15 14.88 16.08 -3.30
CA ARG A 15 14.30 16.86 -4.42
C ARG A 15 15.12 16.76 -5.71
N ASP A 16 16.44 16.83 -5.60
CA ASP A 16 17.36 16.85 -6.75
C ASP A 16 17.83 15.43 -7.16
N LYS A 17 17.26 14.39 -6.55
CA LYS A 17 17.55 12.97 -6.83
C LYS A 17 16.63 12.40 -7.91
N PRO A 18 17.04 11.31 -8.60
CA PRO A 18 16.16 10.60 -9.54
C PRO A 18 14.89 10.08 -8.85
N ALA A 19 13.82 9.87 -9.63
CA ALA A 19 12.48 9.57 -9.10
C ALA A 19 12.45 8.36 -8.14
N TYR A 20 13.19 7.29 -8.42
CA TYR A 20 13.22 6.09 -7.58
C TYR A 20 13.84 6.33 -6.18
N GLU A 21 14.65 7.38 -6.01
CA GLU A 21 15.19 7.80 -4.70
C GLU A 21 14.27 8.78 -3.97
N ARG A 22 13.21 9.27 -4.62
CA ARG A 22 12.23 10.16 -3.98
C ARG A 22 10.97 9.43 -3.52
N VAL A 23 10.86 8.14 -3.82
CA VAL A 23 9.81 7.25 -3.31
C VAL A 23 10.06 7.02 -1.83
N TYR A 24 9.08 7.41 -1.02
CA TYR A 24 9.15 7.28 0.43
C TYR A 24 8.14 6.28 0.98
N PHE A 25 6.94 6.20 0.41
CA PHE A 25 5.88 5.32 0.88
C PHE A 25 5.62 4.17 -0.09
N PHE A 26 5.18 3.07 0.50
CA PHE A 26 4.70 1.88 -0.16
C PHE A 26 3.41 1.43 0.51
N HIS A 27 2.50 0.85 -0.27
CA HIS A 27 1.36 0.09 0.24
C HIS A 27 1.57 -1.39 -0.02
N ALA A 28 1.11 -2.21 0.94
CA ALA A 28 0.79 -3.60 0.71
C ALA A 28 -0.72 -3.79 0.89
N HIS A 29 -1.37 -4.37 -0.12
CA HIS A 29 -2.76 -4.83 -0.02
C HIS A 29 -2.75 -6.35 0.06
N ILE A 30 -3.08 -6.89 1.23
CA ILE A 30 -3.08 -8.33 1.50
C ILE A 30 -4.51 -8.85 1.33
N TYR A 31 -4.73 -9.66 0.30
CA TYR A 31 -6.02 -10.19 -0.10
C TYR A 31 -6.35 -11.52 0.55
N TYR A 32 -7.64 -11.71 0.84
CA TYR A 32 -8.21 -12.95 1.35
C TYR A 32 -9.62 -13.16 0.81
N ASN A 33 -10.10 -14.40 0.88
CA ASN A 33 -11.46 -14.76 0.54
C ASN A 33 -12.37 -14.60 1.77
N ILE A 34 -13.26 -13.60 1.73
CA ILE A 34 -14.23 -13.35 2.81
C ILE A 34 -15.25 -14.49 2.98
N ASP A 35 -15.50 -15.27 1.92
CA ASP A 35 -16.45 -16.39 1.96
C ASP A 35 -15.83 -17.66 2.57
N ASP A 36 -14.52 -17.66 2.84
CA ASP A 36 -13.81 -18.75 3.53
C ASP A 36 -13.54 -18.36 4.99
N ALA A 37 -14.28 -18.97 5.91
CA ALA A 37 -14.15 -18.70 7.34
C ALA A 37 -12.74 -18.98 7.90
N GLY A 38 -12.00 -19.93 7.31
CA GLY A 38 -10.62 -20.22 7.68
C GLY A 38 -9.66 -19.12 7.23
N GLU A 39 -9.88 -18.53 6.05
CA GLU A 39 -9.13 -17.35 5.61
C GLU A 39 -9.47 -16.11 6.41
N VAL A 40 -10.75 -15.87 6.73
CA VAL A 40 -11.17 -14.77 7.61
C VAL A 40 -10.43 -14.85 8.95
N ALA A 41 -10.40 -16.03 9.60
CA ALA A 41 -9.70 -16.20 10.87
C ALA A 41 -8.18 -15.95 10.76
N LYS A 42 -7.55 -16.35 9.66
CA LYS A 42 -6.12 -16.10 9.42
C LYS A 42 -5.84 -14.61 9.17
N MET A 43 -6.70 -13.93 8.42
CA MET A 43 -6.59 -12.50 8.18
C MET A 43 -6.78 -11.71 9.49
N ASP A 44 -7.76 -12.07 10.31
CA ASP A 44 -7.95 -11.46 11.63
C ASP A 44 -6.73 -11.65 12.54
N ALA A 45 -6.12 -12.85 12.53
CA ALA A 45 -4.90 -13.11 13.30
C ALA A 45 -3.73 -12.26 12.80
N LEU A 46 -3.51 -12.22 11.48
CA LEU A 46 -2.46 -11.40 10.85
C LEU A 46 -2.67 -9.92 11.18
N HIS A 47 -3.89 -9.41 11.02
CA HIS A 47 -4.23 -8.02 11.30
C HIS A 47 -3.95 -7.66 12.77
N LYS A 48 -4.34 -8.52 13.72
CA LYS A 48 -4.04 -8.33 15.15
C LYS A 48 -2.53 -8.30 15.42
N THR A 49 -1.75 -9.18 14.80
CA THR A 49 -0.30 -9.18 14.95
C THR A 49 0.31 -7.89 14.39
N LEU A 50 -0.13 -7.45 13.22
CA LEU A 50 0.35 -6.21 12.60
C LEU A 50 0.00 -4.99 13.47
N GLN A 51 -1.23 -4.89 13.97
CA GLN A 51 -1.62 -3.82 14.90
C GLN A 51 -0.83 -3.84 16.22
N GLY A 52 -0.56 -5.03 16.76
CA GLY A 52 0.14 -5.18 18.03
C GLY A 52 1.65 -4.94 17.96
N SER A 53 2.29 -5.21 16.80
CA SER A 53 3.75 -5.18 16.67
C SER A 53 4.28 -4.09 15.74
N PHE A 54 3.60 -3.81 14.63
CA PHE A 54 4.08 -2.88 13.61
C PHE A 54 3.58 -1.46 13.83
N SER A 55 2.34 -1.27 14.29
CA SER A 55 1.76 0.07 14.54
C SER A 55 2.42 0.84 15.69
N GLN A 56 3.41 0.26 16.36
CA GLN A 56 4.23 0.95 17.38
C GLN A 56 5.43 1.69 16.76
N ASP A 57 5.75 1.42 15.49
CA ASP A 57 6.80 2.11 14.74
C ASP A 57 6.14 3.08 13.74
N ASP A 58 6.49 4.38 13.83
CA ASP A 58 6.00 5.48 12.99
C ASP A 58 6.24 5.27 11.47
N HIS A 59 7.02 4.25 11.10
CA HIS A 59 7.24 3.84 9.72
C HIS A 59 6.14 2.93 9.14
N TYR A 60 5.14 2.54 9.93
CA TYR A 60 4.02 1.68 9.52
C TYR A 60 2.65 2.26 9.90
N GLU A 61 1.68 2.11 9.00
CA GLU A 61 0.27 2.38 9.28
C GLU A 61 -0.55 1.17 8.85
N VAL A 62 -1.21 0.53 9.81
CA VAL A 62 -2.02 -0.67 9.59
C VAL A 62 -3.48 -0.25 9.59
N HIS A 63 -4.11 -0.29 8.42
CA HIS A 63 -5.44 0.28 8.23
C HIS A 63 -6.56 -0.69 8.63
N THR A 64 -7.80 -0.21 8.51
CA THR A 64 -8.98 -1.03 8.80
C THR A 64 -9.09 -2.17 7.81
N LEU A 65 -9.36 -3.38 8.31
CA LEU A 65 -9.62 -4.55 7.48
C LEU A 65 -10.86 -4.34 6.61
N GLN A 66 -10.69 -4.36 5.29
CA GLN A 66 -11.79 -4.24 4.34
C GLN A 66 -12.47 -5.59 4.16
N THR A 67 -13.78 -5.64 4.35
CA THR A 67 -14.61 -6.86 4.20
C THR A 67 -15.30 -6.95 2.83
N LYS A 68 -15.01 -6.01 1.92
CA LYS A 68 -15.53 -5.96 0.56
C LYS A 68 -14.49 -5.37 -0.41
N PRO A 69 -14.63 -5.57 -1.72
CA PRO A 69 -13.82 -4.87 -2.71
C PRO A 69 -13.99 -3.35 -2.62
N VAL A 70 -12.88 -2.60 -2.62
CA VAL A 70 -12.85 -1.13 -2.57
C VAL A 70 -11.89 -0.60 -3.63
N GLY A 71 -12.28 0.48 -4.32
CA GLY A 71 -11.43 1.13 -5.33
C GLY A 71 -10.97 0.16 -6.43
N PRO A 72 -9.67 0.15 -6.76
CA PRO A 72 -9.12 -0.70 -7.83
C PRO A 72 -9.03 -2.19 -7.44
N HIS A 73 -9.28 -2.51 -6.17
CA HIS A 73 -9.05 -3.82 -5.62
C HIS A 73 -10.25 -4.76 -5.87
N PRO A 74 -10.02 -5.98 -6.39
CA PRO A 74 -11.09 -6.90 -6.76
C PRO A 74 -11.63 -7.70 -5.56
N LEU A 75 -10.90 -7.77 -4.45
CA LEU A 75 -11.22 -8.54 -3.26
C LEU A 75 -11.11 -7.69 -1.98
N PRO A 76 -11.77 -8.13 -0.88
CA PRO A 76 -11.45 -7.73 0.50
C PRO A 76 -9.94 -7.78 0.76
N ASN A 77 -9.41 -6.78 1.48
CA ASN A 77 -7.98 -6.71 1.78
C ASN A 77 -7.66 -5.97 3.08
N LEU A 78 -6.46 -6.20 3.58
CA LEU A 78 -5.82 -5.36 4.57
C LEU A 78 -4.78 -4.48 3.87
N GLU A 79 -4.94 -3.17 3.96
CA GLU A 79 -3.94 -2.20 3.54
C GLU A 79 -2.96 -1.93 4.69
N VAL A 80 -1.67 -1.96 4.35
CA VAL A 80 -0.59 -1.51 5.24
C VAL A 80 0.28 -0.55 4.47
N LEU A 81 0.36 0.69 4.95
CA LEU A 81 1.36 1.63 4.50
C LEU A 81 2.66 1.40 5.27
N PHE A 82 3.78 1.47 4.56
CA PHE A 82 5.09 1.42 5.16
C PHE A 82 6.08 2.29 4.39
N THR A 83 7.08 2.80 5.11
CA THR A 83 8.11 3.64 4.49
C THR A 83 9.21 2.83 3.81
N ARG A 84 9.96 3.50 2.94
CA ARG A 84 11.15 2.97 2.25
C ARG A 84 12.14 2.31 3.21
N ASP A 85 12.38 2.91 4.38
CA ASP A 85 13.38 2.42 5.34
C ASP A 85 12.99 1.06 5.94
N ARG A 86 11.70 0.72 5.90
CA ARG A 86 11.13 -0.55 6.39
C ARG A 86 10.79 -1.56 5.30
N PHE A 87 11.05 -1.22 4.04
CA PHE A 87 10.64 -2.05 2.91
C PHE A 87 11.14 -3.49 3.03
N THR A 88 12.45 -3.68 3.24
CA THR A 88 13.05 -5.02 3.32
C THR A 88 12.49 -5.82 4.50
N GLU A 89 12.33 -5.18 5.65
CA GLU A 89 11.84 -5.81 6.88
C GLU A 89 10.40 -6.31 6.69
N PHE A 90 9.52 -5.45 6.18
CA PHE A 90 8.12 -5.77 6.02
C PHE A 90 7.85 -6.81 4.93
N VAL A 91 8.48 -6.65 3.76
CA VAL A 91 8.34 -7.60 2.67
C VAL A 91 8.86 -8.97 3.11
N SER A 92 9.99 -9.04 3.83
CA SER A 92 10.52 -10.29 4.38
C SER A 92 9.54 -10.92 5.37
N TYR A 93 8.98 -10.14 6.29
CA TYR A 93 7.95 -10.60 7.22
C TYR A 93 6.75 -11.21 6.47
N LEU A 94 6.22 -10.53 5.46
CA LEU A 94 5.10 -11.05 4.67
C LEU A 94 5.47 -12.34 3.94
N THR A 95 6.66 -12.44 3.32
CA THR A 95 7.08 -13.66 2.62
C THR A 95 7.14 -14.90 3.53
N PHE A 96 7.36 -14.71 4.84
CA PHE A 96 7.45 -15.80 5.80
C PHE A 96 6.12 -16.11 6.49
N THR A 97 5.32 -15.08 6.80
CA THR A 97 4.15 -15.21 7.68
C THR A 97 2.82 -15.24 6.95
N MET A 98 2.77 -14.73 5.72
CA MET A 98 1.52 -14.65 4.97
C MET A 98 1.00 -16.06 4.66
N PRO A 99 -0.30 -16.35 4.89
CA PRO A 99 -0.89 -17.62 4.53
C PRO A 99 -0.67 -17.97 3.05
N PRO A 100 -0.37 -19.24 2.70
CA PRO A 100 -0.08 -19.62 1.30
C PRO A 100 -1.22 -19.37 0.30
N THR A 101 -2.47 -19.28 0.76
CA THR A 101 -3.63 -19.02 -0.09
C THR A 101 -3.88 -17.53 -0.33
N PHE A 102 -3.20 -16.64 0.41
CA PHE A 102 -3.35 -15.20 0.27
C PHE A 102 -2.49 -14.69 -0.89
N SER A 103 -2.79 -13.48 -1.32
CA SER A 103 -1.97 -12.74 -2.27
C SER A 103 -1.75 -11.33 -1.77
N ALA A 104 -0.60 -10.73 -2.04
CA ALA A 104 -0.33 -9.34 -1.68
C ALA A 104 0.16 -8.55 -2.89
N LEU A 105 -0.51 -7.43 -3.17
CA LEU A 105 -0.03 -6.40 -4.08
C LEU A 105 0.85 -5.45 -3.26
N ILE A 106 2.08 -5.21 -3.71
CA ILE A 106 2.98 -4.25 -3.08
C ILE A 106 3.39 -3.22 -4.11
N HIS A 107 3.12 -1.94 -3.85
CA HIS A 107 3.48 -0.87 -4.76
C HIS A 107 3.96 0.37 -4.01
N GLN A 108 4.79 1.14 -4.70
CA GLN A 108 5.22 2.49 -4.28
C GLN A 108 4.08 3.50 -4.45
N LEU A 109 4.20 4.66 -3.78
CA LEU A 109 3.28 5.78 -3.95
C LEU A 109 3.98 6.94 -4.68
N THR A 110 3.50 7.24 -5.89
CA THR A 110 3.93 8.36 -6.74
C THR A 110 2.72 9.12 -7.31
N SER A 111 2.95 10.05 -8.22
CA SER A 111 1.87 10.74 -8.94
C SER A 111 1.16 9.88 -10.01
N ASP A 112 1.70 8.72 -10.38
CA ASP A 112 1.14 7.83 -11.42
C ASP A 112 0.59 6.55 -10.77
N GLN A 113 -0.66 6.64 -10.31
CA GLN A 113 -1.32 5.57 -9.56
C GLN A 113 -1.56 4.35 -10.43
N LEU A 114 -1.95 4.54 -11.70
CA LEU A 114 -2.11 3.44 -12.65
C LEU A 114 -0.79 2.68 -12.81
N GLY A 115 0.32 3.37 -13.08
CA GLY A 115 1.62 2.74 -13.23
C GLY A 115 2.10 2.07 -11.94
N ASP A 116 1.87 2.69 -10.78
CA ASP A 116 2.26 2.15 -9.47
C ASP A 116 1.58 0.82 -9.18
N HIS A 117 0.27 0.71 -9.40
CA HIS A 117 -0.49 -0.51 -9.10
C HIS A 117 -0.37 -1.59 -10.19
N THR A 118 0.08 -1.24 -11.39
CA THR A 118 0.16 -2.17 -12.52
C THR A 118 1.60 -2.52 -12.87
N THR A 119 2.26 -1.69 -13.67
CA THR A 119 3.57 -1.97 -14.27
C THR A 119 4.74 -1.92 -13.28
N ARG A 120 4.59 -1.20 -12.16
CA ARG A 120 5.65 -0.99 -11.15
C ARG A 120 5.40 -1.77 -9.85
N ALA A 121 4.32 -2.51 -9.77
CA ALA A 121 3.96 -3.29 -8.59
C ALA A 121 4.73 -4.62 -8.53
N MET A 122 4.82 -5.15 -7.32
CA MET A 122 5.25 -6.52 -7.05
C MET A 122 4.07 -7.32 -6.49
N TRP A 123 4.11 -8.63 -6.67
CA TRP A 123 3.13 -9.55 -6.12
C TRP A 123 3.80 -10.63 -5.29
N LEU A 124 3.25 -10.87 -4.09
CA LEU A 124 3.48 -12.09 -3.33
C LEU A 124 2.27 -13.01 -3.52
N GLY A 125 2.49 -14.28 -3.86
CA GLY A 125 1.40 -15.19 -4.19
C GLY A 125 0.84 -14.96 -5.60
N LYS A 126 -0.48 -15.08 -5.77
CA LYS A 126 -1.13 -15.01 -7.09
C LYS A 126 -1.50 -13.57 -7.44
N GLN A 127 -1.06 -13.10 -8.61
CA GLN A 127 -1.51 -11.81 -9.12
C GLN A 127 -3.02 -11.81 -9.40
N LEU A 128 -3.71 -10.78 -8.91
CA LEU A 128 -5.15 -10.59 -9.10
C LEU A 128 -5.44 -9.55 -10.20
N PRO A 129 -6.56 -9.70 -10.93
CA PRO A 129 -6.97 -8.73 -11.94
C PRO A 129 -7.54 -7.48 -11.25
N LEU A 130 -6.72 -6.46 -11.07
CA LEU A 130 -7.17 -5.14 -10.61
C LEU A 130 -8.12 -4.47 -11.62
N LYS A 131 -8.74 -3.36 -11.22
CA LYS A 131 -9.60 -2.50 -12.03
C LYS A 131 -8.84 -1.25 -12.51
N PRO A 132 -8.00 -1.34 -13.55
CA PRO A 132 -7.12 -0.25 -14.00
C PRO A 132 -7.88 1.01 -14.43
N GLU A 133 -9.12 0.87 -14.89
CA GLU A 133 -9.98 1.99 -15.28
C GLU A 133 -10.32 2.93 -14.12
N ILE A 134 -10.30 2.44 -12.87
CA ILE A 134 -10.49 3.28 -11.68
C ILE A 134 -9.24 4.13 -11.45
N LEU A 135 -8.05 3.53 -11.56
CA LEU A 135 -6.77 4.20 -11.39
C LEU A 135 -6.54 5.26 -12.46
N HIS A 136 -6.83 4.94 -13.73
CA HIS A 136 -6.76 5.90 -14.83
C HIS A 136 -7.60 7.16 -14.55
N LYS A 137 -8.85 6.97 -14.08
CA LYS A 137 -9.73 8.09 -13.71
C LYS A 137 -9.24 8.87 -12.50
N MET A 138 -8.51 8.23 -11.58
CA MET A 138 -7.88 8.91 -10.46
C MET A 138 -6.74 9.81 -10.94
N ASP A 139 -5.88 9.30 -11.81
CA ASP A 139 -4.77 10.06 -12.40
C ASP A 139 -5.28 11.24 -13.24
N GLU A 140 -6.27 11.03 -14.10
CA GLU A 140 -6.91 12.10 -14.88
C GLU A 140 -7.50 13.20 -13.98
N ARG A 141 -8.14 12.81 -12.87
CA ARG A 141 -8.72 13.76 -11.92
C ARG A 141 -7.66 14.57 -11.20
N SER A 142 -6.57 13.93 -10.78
CA SER A 142 -5.45 14.59 -10.12
C SER A 142 -4.78 15.60 -11.06
N ALA A 143 -4.54 15.19 -12.31
CA ALA A 143 -3.99 16.06 -13.35
C ALA A 143 -4.92 17.24 -13.66
N ALA A 144 -6.22 17.01 -13.82
CA ALA A 144 -7.20 18.08 -14.09
C ALA A 144 -7.30 19.11 -12.96
N LYS A 145 -7.02 18.71 -11.72
CA LYS A 145 -6.96 19.59 -10.55
C LYS A 145 -5.61 20.29 -10.39
N GLY A 146 -4.60 19.93 -11.18
CA GLY A 146 -3.24 20.46 -11.04
C GLY A 146 -2.59 20.08 -9.72
N MET A 147 -2.93 18.92 -9.16
CA MET A 147 -2.37 18.46 -7.89
C MET A 147 -0.88 18.15 -8.03
N SER A 148 -0.09 18.59 -7.05
CA SER A 148 1.30 18.17 -6.88
C SER A 148 1.39 16.69 -6.54
N GLU A 149 2.56 16.09 -6.77
CA GLU A 149 2.82 14.69 -6.37
C GLU A 149 2.61 14.49 -4.86
N GLU A 150 3.04 15.45 -4.03
CA GLU A 150 2.85 15.42 -2.59
C GLU A 150 1.36 15.42 -2.19
N GLU A 151 0.53 16.20 -2.88
CA GLU A 151 -0.92 16.20 -2.66
C GLU A 151 -1.58 14.89 -3.09
N ILE A 152 -1.12 14.29 -4.20
CA ILE A 152 -1.61 12.99 -4.69
C ILE A 152 -1.24 11.88 -3.71
N VAL A 153 0.03 11.79 -3.33
CA VAL A 153 0.52 10.79 -2.36
C VAL A 153 -0.25 10.90 -1.05
N TRP A 154 -0.51 12.12 -0.58
CA TRP A 154 -1.28 12.33 0.63
C TRP A 154 -2.77 11.97 0.50
N ALA A 155 -3.37 12.18 -0.67
CA ALA A 155 -4.75 11.78 -0.91
C ALA A 155 -4.91 10.25 -0.86
N VAL A 156 -3.90 9.51 -1.33
CA VAL A 156 -3.91 8.04 -1.38
C VAL A 156 -3.48 7.40 -0.06
N HIS A 157 -2.65 8.09 0.72
CA HIS A 157 -2.24 7.70 2.07
C HIS A 157 -3.41 7.52 3.06
N ALA A 158 -4.52 8.23 2.87
CA ALA A 158 -5.58 8.37 3.87
C ALA A 158 -6.82 7.45 3.64
N HIS A 159 -6.65 6.25 3.08
CA HIS A 159 -7.77 5.40 2.65
C HIS A 159 -7.88 4.05 3.39
#